data_AF-B4UJT2-F1
#
_entry.id   AF-B4UJT2-F1
#
_cell.length_a   1.000
_cell.length_b   1.000
_cell.length_c   1.000
_cell.angle_alpha   90.00
_cell.angle_beta   90.00
_cell.angle_gamma   90.00
#
_symmetry.space_group_name_H-M   'P 1'
#
loop_
_entity.id
_entity.type
_entity.pdbx_description
1 polymer ?
#
loop_
_entity_poly.entity_id
_entity_poly.type
_entity_poly.pdbx_seq_one_letter_code
_entity_poly.pdbx_strand_id
1 'polypeptide(L)'
;MSNPETPRPDAPEAPGPAPEPAPAEAPAAAAPAADSGDVEAEAEAEAWARVLAAWGDEGAHRAYLARFADLEGLAVAGGRYRAVLAERPGDPTAARLRDEVVKRATVQGLASLPRTVPRQAGKLHRGLVVAALVALGAAAAWAAFRLAVLLTGSPS
;
A
#
# COMPACT_ATOMS: atom_id res chain seq x y z
N MET A 1 -8.28 61.12 25.01
CA MET A 1 -8.81 60.31 23.90
C MET A 1 -8.54 58.86 24.23
N SER A 2 -9.55 58.20 24.78
CA SER A 2 -9.48 56.85 25.34
C SER A 2 -9.63 55.81 24.23
N ASN A 3 -8.77 54.79 24.22
CA ASN A 3 -8.96 53.61 23.38
C ASN A 3 -9.88 52.61 24.11
N PRO A 4 -10.90 52.05 23.44
CA PRO A 4 -11.71 50.99 24.03
C PRO A 4 -10.92 49.68 24.08
N GLU A 5 -10.81 49.10 25.28
CA GLU A 5 -10.29 47.75 25.51
C GLU A 5 -11.22 46.71 24.88
N THR A 6 -10.69 45.93 23.93
CA THR A 6 -11.39 44.78 23.35
C THR A 6 -11.37 43.61 24.35
N PRO A 7 -12.52 43.00 24.68
CA PRO A 7 -12.58 41.87 25.59
C PRO A 7 -11.88 40.63 24.99
N ARG A 8 -11.04 40.00 25.81
CA ARG A 8 -10.28 38.79 25.51
C ARG A 8 -11.24 37.58 25.51
N PRO A 9 -11.30 36.75 24.46
CA PRO A 9 -12.16 35.57 24.47
C PRO A 9 -11.66 34.52 25.46
N ASP A 10 -12.58 33.97 26.24
CA ASP A 10 -12.36 32.89 27.19
C ASP A 10 -11.79 31.64 26.49
N ALA A 11 -10.77 31.06 27.10
CA ALA A 11 -10.15 29.83 26.65
C ALA A 11 -11.13 28.65 26.84
N PRO A 12 -11.21 27.70 25.89
CA PRO A 12 -12.04 26.52 26.04
C PRO A 12 -11.51 25.63 27.18
N GLU A 13 -12.43 25.34 28.10
CA GLU A 13 -12.33 24.42 29.21
C GLU A 13 -11.83 23.03 28.75
N ALA A 14 -10.80 22.52 29.41
CA ALA A 14 -10.20 21.22 29.07
C ALA A 14 -11.21 20.09 29.34
N PRO A 15 -11.35 19.10 28.43
CA PRO A 15 -12.19 17.93 28.68
C PRO A 15 -11.61 17.12 29.85
N GLY A 16 -12.47 16.85 30.84
CA GLY A 16 -12.13 16.01 31.99
C GLY A 16 -11.66 14.61 31.61
N PRO A 17 -10.92 13.92 32.51
CA PRO A 17 -10.35 12.60 32.23
C PRO A 17 -11.45 11.59 31.91
N ALA A 18 -11.29 10.92 30.76
CA ALA A 18 -12.15 9.84 30.32
C ALA A 18 -12.14 8.67 31.34
N PRO A 19 -13.26 7.92 31.47
CA PRO A 19 -13.33 6.76 32.34
C PRO A 19 -12.31 5.69 31.94
N GLU A 20 -11.56 5.23 32.93
CA GLU A 20 -10.57 4.17 32.87
C GLU A 20 -11.23 2.86 32.36
N PRO A 21 -10.77 2.27 31.24
CA PRO A 21 -11.34 1.02 30.75
C PRO A 21 -10.95 -0.13 31.70
N ALA A 22 -11.97 -0.87 32.15
CA ALA A 22 -11.82 -2.09 32.93
C ALA A 22 -10.81 -3.06 32.27
N PRO A 23 -9.99 -3.79 33.05
CA PRO A 23 -9.07 -4.78 32.51
C PRO A 23 -9.89 -5.92 31.88
N ALA A 24 -9.99 -5.89 30.55
CA ALA A 24 -10.46 -7.00 29.76
C ALA A 24 -9.54 -8.20 30.03
N GLU A 25 -10.15 -9.31 30.40
CA GLU A 25 -9.52 -10.60 30.63
C GLU A 25 -8.46 -10.90 29.57
N ALA A 26 -7.23 -11.13 30.04
CA ALA A 26 -6.13 -11.56 29.20
C ALA A 26 -6.54 -12.85 28.47
N PRO A 27 -6.46 -12.92 27.14
CA PRO A 27 -6.66 -14.18 26.43
C PRO A 27 -5.61 -15.17 26.94
N ALA A 28 -6.12 -16.32 27.38
CA ALA A 28 -5.34 -17.47 27.79
C ALA A 28 -4.18 -17.70 26.83
N ALA A 29 -2.97 -17.81 27.40
CA ALA A 29 -1.75 -18.13 26.72
C ALA A 29 -1.96 -19.30 25.75
N ALA A 30 -1.87 -19.01 24.46
CA ALA A 30 -1.77 -20.03 23.43
C ALA A 30 -0.54 -20.89 23.74
N ALA A 31 -0.77 -22.19 23.93
CA ALA A 31 0.28 -23.19 24.08
C ALA A 31 1.26 -23.12 22.88
N PRO A 32 2.56 -23.43 23.10
CA PRO A 32 3.60 -23.22 22.10
C PRO A 32 3.41 -24.17 20.90
N ALA A 33 3.16 -23.62 19.72
CA ALA A 33 3.20 -24.31 18.43
C ALA A 33 4.65 -24.60 17.97
N ALA A 34 5.53 -25.01 18.90
CA ALA A 34 6.98 -25.04 18.69
C ALA A 34 7.49 -26.24 17.88
N ASP A 35 6.70 -27.30 17.71
CA ASP A 35 7.20 -28.57 17.16
C ASP A 35 7.23 -28.59 15.61
N SER A 36 6.38 -27.81 14.93
CA SER A 36 6.28 -27.85 13.46
C SER A 36 7.36 -27.03 12.75
N GLY A 37 7.97 -26.05 13.42
CA GLY A 37 8.98 -25.17 12.80
C GLY A 37 10.32 -25.87 12.58
N ASP A 38 10.73 -26.72 13.52
CA ASP A 38 12.02 -27.40 13.47
C ASP A 38 12.06 -28.45 12.35
N VAL A 39 10.95 -29.16 12.13
CA VAL A 39 10.82 -30.15 11.05
C VAL A 39 10.91 -29.49 9.67
N GLU A 40 10.30 -28.32 9.48
CA GLU A 40 10.37 -27.60 8.20
C GLU A 40 11.78 -27.05 7.94
N ALA A 41 12.46 -26.58 8.99
CA ALA A 41 13.84 -26.11 8.91
C ALA A 41 14.81 -27.24 8.53
N GLU A 42 14.63 -28.44 9.09
CA GLU A 42 15.42 -29.62 8.74
C GLU A 42 15.18 -30.04 7.28
N ALA A 43 13.91 -30.09 6.84
CA ALA A 43 13.55 -30.40 5.46
C ALA A 43 14.11 -29.36 4.45
N GLU A 44 14.14 -28.08 4.83
CA GLU A 44 14.80 -27.02 4.05
C GLU A 44 16.31 -27.26 3.95
N ALA A 45 16.97 -27.57 5.06
CA ALA A 45 18.40 -27.81 5.11
C ALA A 45 18.81 -29.01 4.24
N GLU A 46 18.05 -30.11 4.27
CA GLU A 46 18.26 -31.26 3.39
C GLU A 46 18.08 -30.90 1.91
N ALA A 47 17.04 -30.13 1.59
CA ALA A 47 16.82 -29.67 0.23
C ALA A 47 17.96 -28.78 -0.26
N TRP A 48 18.48 -27.90 0.60
CA TRP A 48 19.65 -27.08 0.30
C TRP A 48 20.93 -27.93 0.13
N ALA A 49 21.14 -28.94 0.96
CA ALA A 49 22.26 -29.86 0.81
C ALA A 49 22.26 -30.57 -0.55
N ARG A 50 21.09 -30.94 -1.07
CA ARG A 50 20.95 -31.49 -2.43
C ARG A 50 21.34 -30.48 -3.52
N VAL A 51 20.97 -29.21 -3.36
CA VAL A 51 21.39 -28.14 -4.28
C VAL A 51 22.91 -27.98 -4.27
N LEU A 52 23.54 -27.99 -3.09
CA LEU A 52 25.00 -27.89 -2.99
C LEU A 52 25.71 -29.08 -3.65
N ALA A 53 25.18 -30.29 -3.46
CA ALA A 53 25.72 -31.50 -4.09
C ALA A 53 25.60 -31.48 -5.62
N ALA A 54 24.58 -30.79 -6.16
CA ALA A 54 24.30 -30.68 -7.58
C ALA A 54 24.32 -29.22 -8.07
N TRP A 55 25.31 -28.44 -7.65
CA TRP A 55 25.36 -26.98 -7.92
C TRP A 55 25.34 -26.59 -9.41
N GLY A 56 25.80 -27.48 -10.30
CA GLY A 56 25.74 -27.26 -11.74
C GLY A 56 24.39 -27.60 -12.38
N ASP A 57 23.46 -28.19 -11.63
CA ASP A 57 22.16 -28.63 -12.14
C ASP A 57 21.06 -27.58 -11.89
N GLU A 58 20.61 -26.96 -12.98
CA GLU A 58 19.48 -26.03 -12.96
C GLU A 58 18.20 -26.66 -12.41
N GLY A 59 18.01 -27.97 -12.62
CA GLY A 59 16.87 -28.72 -12.10
C GLY A 59 16.80 -28.68 -10.57
N ALA A 60 17.91 -28.93 -9.89
CA ALA A 60 18.02 -28.88 -8.44
C ALA A 60 17.66 -27.50 -7.88
N HIS A 61 18.17 -26.42 -8.49
CA HIS A 61 17.84 -25.05 -8.08
C HIS A 61 16.37 -24.71 -8.25
N ARG A 62 15.77 -25.09 -9.40
CA ARG A 62 14.34 -24.88 -9.64
C ARG A 62 13.48 -25.66 -8.66
N ALA A 63 13.84 -26.91 -8.39
CA ALA A 63 13.12 -27.76 -7.45
C ALA A 63 13.16 -27.18 -6.03
N TYR A 64 14.32 -26.69 -5.58
CA TYR A 64 14.46 -26.01 -4.29
C TYR A 64 13.61 -24.74 -4.21
N LEU A 65 13.69 -23.87 -5.22
CA LEU A 65 12.91 -22.63 -5.24
C LEU A 65 11.39 -22.85 -5.35
N ALA A 66 10.95 -23.96 -5.94
CA ALA A 66 9.53 -24.30 -6.06
C ALA A 66 8.88 -24.68 -4.72
N ARG A 67 9.68 -24.96 -3.68
CA ARG A 67 9.18 -25.30 -2.33
C ARG A 67 8.60 -24.09 -1.60
N PHE A 68 9.06 -22.89 -1.93
CA PHE A 68 8.68 -21.67 -1.21
C PHE A 68 7.52 -20.98 -1.93
N ALA A 69 6.35 -21.01 -1.31
CA ALA A 69 5.13 -20.36 -1.81
C ALA A 69 4.89 -18.97 -1.20
N ASP A 70 5.68 -18.59 -0.20
CA ASP A 70 5.55 -17.33 0.54
C ASP A 70 6.84 -16.48 0.51
N LEU A 71 6.71 -15.23 0.98
CA LEU A 71 7.84 -14.29 1.03
C LEU A 71 8.89 -14.69 2.07
N GLU A 72 8.49 -15.37 3.14
CA GLU A 72 9.40 -15.79 4.22
C GLU A 72 10.35 -16.89 3.73
N GLY A 73 9.82 -17.92 3.07
CA GLY A 73 10.61 -18.98 2.45
C GLY A 73 11.53 -18.45 1.34
N LEU A 74 11.04 -17.51 0.52
CA LEU A 74 11.88 -16.84 -0.47
C LEU A 74 13.01 -16.03 0.18
N ALA A 75 12.80 -15.43 1.35
CA ALA A 75 13.86 -14.74 2.09
C ALA A 75 14.94 -15.72 2.59
N VAL A 76 14.56 -16.90 3.06
CA VAL A 76 15.47 -17.99 3.45
C VAL A 76 16.32 -18.42 2.25
N ALA A 77 15.69 -18.74 1.12
CA ALA A 77 16.39 -19.13 -0.11
C ALA A 77 17.35 -18.03 -0.59
N GLY A 78 16.92 -16.77 -0.55
CA GLY A 78 17.77 -15.63 -0.88
C GLY A 78 18.98 -15.50 0.06
N GLY A 79 18.80 -15.78 1.35
CA GLY A 79 19.88 -15.87 2.34
C GLY A 79 20.93 -16.92 1.99
N ARG A 80 20.49 -18.12 1.59
CA ARG A 80 21.38 -19.20 1.16
C ARG A 80 22.26 -18.80 -0.03
N TYR A 81 21.67 -18.22 -1.09
CA TYR A 81 22.44 -17.78 -2.26
C TYR A 81 23.38 -16.60 -1.94
N ARG A 82 22.99 -15.68 -1.03
CA ARG A 82 23.88 -14.62 -0.55
C ARG A 82 25.07 -15.17 0.24
N ALA A 83 24.85 -16.18 1.08
CA ALA A 83 25.93 -16.84 1.82
C ALA A 83 26.94 -17.48 0.85
N VAL A 84 26.46 -18.15 -0.20
CA VAL A 84 27.34 -18.69 -1.26
C VAL A 84 28.16 -17.59 -1.93
N LEU A 85 27.57 -16.43 -2.25
CA LEU A 85 28.31 -15.31 -2.85
C LEU A 85 29.34 -14.70 -1.89
N ALA A 86 29.12 -14.76 -0.58
CA ALA A 86 30.09 -14.30 0.40
C ALA A 86 31.33 -15.22 0.43
N GLU A 87 31.13 -16.53 0.29
CA GLU A 87 32.22 -17.52 0.23
C GLU A 87 32.89 -17.59 -1.15
N ARG A 88 32.10 -17.45 -2.21
CA ARG A 88 32.52 -17.51 -3.62
C ARG A 88 32.12 -16.22 -4.36
N PRO A 89 32.84 -15.10 -4.11
CA PRO A 89 32.58 -13.87 -4.83
C PRO A 89 32.73 -14.08 -6.33
N GLY A 90 31.69 -13.73 -7.09
CA GLY A 90 31.68 -13.88 -8.55
C GLY A 90 31.08 -15.18 -9.09
N ASP A 91 30.52 -16.05 -8.24
CA ASP A 91 29.75 -17.21 -8.72
C ASP A 91 28.52 -16.73 -9.54
N PRO A 92 28.49 -16.96 -10.86
CA PRO A 92 27.43 -16.43 -11.72
C PRO A 92 26.09 -17.12 -11.47
N THR A 93 26.11 -18.40 -11.06
CA THR A 93 24.91 -19.17 -10.74
C THR A 93 24.26 -18.61 -9.49
N ALA A 94 25.04 -18.36 -8.44
CA ALA A 94 24.54 -17.77 -7.19
C ALA A 94 23.95 -16.37 -7.41
N ALA A 95 24.62 -15.53 -8.20
CA ALA A 95 24.15 -14.18 -8.53
C ALA A 95 22.80 -14.21 -9.28
N ARG A 96 22.71 -15.02 -10.34
CA ARG A 96 21.49 -15.18 -11.12
C ARG A 96 20.32 -15.72 -10.28
N LEU A 97 20.57 -16.71 -9.42
CA LEU A 97 19.51 -17.30 -8.59
C LEU A 97 19.06 -16.37 -7.47
N ARG A 98 19.96 -15.58 -6.89
CA ARG A 98 19.60 -14.49 -5.98
C ARG A 98 18.65 -13.50 -6.66
N ASP A 99 18.97 -13.10 -7.89
CA ASP A 99 18.15 -12.14 -8.64
C ASP A 99 16.78 -12.74 -9.02
N GLU A 100 16.72 -14.03 -9.35
CA GLU A 100 15.47 -14.76 -9.56
C GLU A 100 14.61 -14.83 -8.28
N VAL A 101 15.21 -15.04 -7.11
CA VAL A 101 14.50 -14.97 -5.82
C VAL A 101 13.89 -13.59 -5.61
N VAL A 102 14.67 -12.52 -5.83
CA VAL A 102 14.19 -11.13 -5.70
C VAL A 102 13.03 -10.86 -6.67
N LYS A 103 13.13 -11.34 -7.90
CA LYS A 103 12.06 -11.21 -8.90
C LYS A 103 10.78 -11.89 -8.44
N ARG A 104 10.85 -13.14 -7.95
CA ARG A 104 9.67 -13.86 -7.43
C ARG A 104 9.05 -13.16 -6.24
N ALA A 105 9.88 -12.75 -5.27
CA ALA A 105 9.42 -12.02 -4.09
C ALA A 105 8.75 -10.69 -4.49
N THR A 106 9.26 -9.99 -5.50
CA THR A 106 8.67 -8.75 -6.02
C THR A 106 7.31 -9.01 -6.66
N VAL A 107 7.20 -10.00 -7.55
CA VAL A 107 5.92 -10.36 -8.19
C VAL A 107 4.88 -10.73 -7.15
N GLN A 108 5.27 -11.55 -6.17
CA GLN A 108 4.38 -11.96 -5.09
C GLN A 108 3.98 -10.79 -4.17
N GLY A 109 4.93 -9.94 -3.81
CA GLY A 109 4.69 -8.74 -3.01
C GLY A 109 3.71 -7.80 -3.70
N LEU A 110 3.90 -7.53 -4.99
CA LEU A 110 2.97 -6.72 -5.78
C LEU A 110 1.59 -7.37 -5.92
N ALA A 111 1.52 -8.69 -6.05
CA ALA A 111 0.25 -9.41 -6.10
C ALA A 111 -0.53 -9.34 -4.78
N SER A 112 0.16 -9.18 -3.64
CA SER A 112 -0.44 -9.09 -2.31
C SER A 112 -1.00 -7.69 -1.99
N LEU A 113 -0.67 -6.67 -2.78
CA LEU A 113 -1.15 -5.31 -2.54
C LEU A 113 -2.68 -5.22 -2.73
N PRO A 114 -3.39 -4.54 -1.82
CA PRO A 114 -4.83 -4.30 -1.99
C PRO A 114 -5.05 -3.50 -3.27
N ARG A 115 -5.77 -4.08 -4.23
CA ARG A 115 -6.15 -3.38 -5.45
C ARG A 115 -7.15 -2.30 -5.08
N THR A 116 -6.73 -1.05 -5.09
CA THR A 116 -7.66 0.08 -5.06
C THR A 116 -8.43 0.07 -6.37
N VAL A 117 -9.59 -0.60 -6.38
CA VAL A 117 -10.55 -0.46 -7.48
C VAL A 117 -10.91 1.02 -7.50
N PRO A 118 -10.62 1.78 -8.57
CA PRO A 118 -11.04 3.17 -8.63
C PRO A 118 -12.55 3.17 -8.45
N ARG A 119 -13.03 3.73 -7.33
CA ARG A 119 -14.45 3.95 -7.10
C ARG A 119 -14.91 4.72 -8.31
N GLN A 120 -15.72 4.09 -9.16
CA GLN A 120 -16.25 4.69 -10.37
C GLN A 120 -17.07 5.90 -9.91
N ALA A 121 -16.42 7.06 -9.79
CA ALA A 121 -17.07 8.31 -9.42
C ALA A 121 -18.08 8.55 -10.53
N GLY A 122 -19.35 8.31 -10.17
CA GLY A 122 -20.39 8.00 -11.12
C GLY A 122 -20.51 9.06 -12.19
N LYS A 123 -20.89 8.64 -13.40
CA LYS A 123 -21.24 9.48 -14.56
C LYS A 123 -22.09 10.71 -14.17
N LEU A 124 -22.83 10.62 -13.06
CA LEU A 124 -23.55 11.69 -12.38
C LEU A 124 -22.72 12.95 -12.07
N HIS A 125 -21.47 12.82 -11.60
CA HIS A 125 -20.68 14.00 -11.22
C HIS A 125 -20.23 14.79 -12.46
N ARG A 126 -19.86 14.10 -13.54
CA ARG A 126 -19.61 14.73 -14.86
C ARG A 126 -20.88 15.36 -15.42
N GLY A 127 -22.03 14.71 -15.30
CA GLY A 127 -23.32 15.28 -15.71
C GLY A 127 -23.63 16.58 -14.98
N LEU A 128 -23.44 16.61 -13.65
CA LEU A 128 -23.65 17.81 -12.84
C LEU A 128 -22.71 18.96 -13.21
N VAL A 129 -21.42 18.68 -13.45
CA VAL A 129 -20.46 19.72 -13.85
C VAL A 129 -20.84 20.31 -15.21
N VAL A 130 -21.21 19.48 -16.19
CA VAL A 130 -21.64 19.96 -17.51
C VAL A 130 -22.92 20.78 -17.40
N ALA A 131 -23.91 20.32 -16.63
CA ALA A 131 -25.15 21.06 -16.40
C ALA A 131 -24.89 22.43 -15.75
N ALA A 132 -24.00 22.50 -14.76
CA ALA A 132 -23.62 23.74 -14.10
C ALA A 132 -22.97 24.74 -15.07
N LEU A 133 -22.07 24.28 -15.95
CA LEU A 133 -21.43 25.13 -16.96
C LEU A 133 -22.43 25.68 -17.98
N VAL A 134 -23.36 24.85 -18.45
CA VAL A 134 -24.42 25.27 -19.38
C VAL A 134 -25.34 26.32 -18.74
N ALA A 135 -25.75 26.10 -17.49
CA ALA A 135 -26.58 27.05 -16.75
C ALA A 135 -25.88 28.41 -16.58
N LEU A 136 -24.58 28.39 -16.26
CA LEU A 136 -23.78 29.61 -16.13
C LEU A 136 -23.67 30.39 -17.45
N GLY A 137 -23.44 29.67 -18.55
CA GLY A 137 -23.39 30.27 -19.89
C GLY A 137 -24.73 30.88 -20.32
N ALA A 138 -25.84 30.20 -20.06
CA ALA A 138 -27.17 30.70 -20.35
C ALA A 138 -27.51 31.96 -19.53
N ALA A 139 -27.15 31.99 -18.24
CA ALA A 139 -27.35 33.16 -17.38
C ALA A 139 -26.55 34.38 -17.87
N ALA A 140 -25.29 34.18 -18.27
CA ALA A 140 -24.45 35.25 -18.82
C ALA A 140 -25.01 35.80 -20.14
N ALA A 141 -25.44 34.92 -21.05
CA ALA A 141 -26.05 35.34 -22.31
C ALA A 141 -27.36 36.13 -22.10
N TRP A 142 -28.21 35.70 -21.17
CA TRP A 142 -29.44 36.40 -20.84
C TRP A 142 -29.18 37.79 -20.24
N ALA A 143 -28.22 37.89 -19.32
CA ALA A 143 -27.81 39.17 -18.74
C ALA A 143 -27.27 40.15 -19.80
N ALA A 144 -26.44 39.66 -20.73
CA ALA A 144 -25.92 40.46 -21.83
C ALA A 144 -27.03 40.95 -22.78
N PHE A 145 -27.99 40.07 -23.12
CA PHE A 145 -29.15 40.44 -23.92
C PHE A 145 -30.01 41.52 -23.23
N ARG A 146 -30.28 41.36 -21.93
CA ARG A 146 -31.03 42.35 -21.14
C ARG A 146 -30.31 43.70 -21.09
N LEU A 147 -29.00 43.70 -20.91
CA LEU A 147 -28.20 44.93 -20.93
C LEU A 147 -28.27 45.61 -22.30
N ALA A 148 -28.17 44.85 -23.39
CA ALA A 148 -28.27 45.38 -24.75
C ALA A 148 -29.64 46.01 -25.02
N VAL A 149 -30.74 45.37 -24.59
CA VAL A 149 -32.11 45.92 -24.71
C VAL A 149 -32.26 47.23 -23.92
N LEU A 150 -31.66 47.33 -22.74
CA LEU A 150 -31.68 48.57 -21.94
C LEU A 150 -30.89 49.71 -22.60
N LEU A 151 -29.79 49.39 -23.30
CA LEU A 151 -28.95 50.39 -23.98
C LEU A 151 -29.52 50.85 -25.32
N THR A 152 -30.27 49.99 -26.02
CA THR A 152 -30.89 50.32 -27.33
C THR A 152 -32.31 50.85 -27.20
N GLY A 153 -32.99 50.58 -26.09
CA GLY A 153 -34.32 51.08 -25.76
C GLY A 153 -34.30 52.46 -25.11
N SER A 154 -33.83 53.49 -25.81
CA SER A 154 -34.08 54.89 -25.43
C SER A 154 -35.21 55.45 -26.30
N PRO A 155 -36.41 55.73 -25.74
CA PRO A 155 -37.46 56.45 -26.43
C PRO A 155 -37.07 57.91 -26.67
N SER A 156 -37.58 58.43 -27.79
CA SER A 156 -37.51 59.81 -28.29
C SER A 156 -38.02 60.86 -27.30
#